data_AF-X0T9J3-F1
#
_entry.id   AF-X0T9J3-F1
#
_cell.length_a   1.000
_cell.length_b   1.000
_cell.length_c   1.000
_cell.angle_alpha   90.00
_cell.angle_beta   90.00
_cell.angle_gamma   90.00
#
_symmetry.space_group_name_H-M   'P 1'
#
loop_
_entity.id
_entity.type
_entity.pdbx_description
1 polymer ?
#
loop_
_entity_poly.entity_id
_entity_poly.type
_entity_poly.pdbx_seq_one_letter_code
_entity_poly.pdbx_strand_id
1 'polypeptide(L)'
;YLQDALAAASSSDEIRVAQGIYRPDQGAGITLGNRGATFRLIDNVTIRGGYAGFGEPVPDARNVARYETVLSGDLAGNDTEVSDSRNLLGEPSRSENSFSVVTGTDCNETTVLDGFTITGGNANAARQQYKYGGGLHDGNVTLSHCRIVGNSAYYAGGGVACYGAGTVTDSTISGNAARFGGGLYGVDRIINSTVTGNSANQYGGGGIYILGDDCTVTNCRISNNSTVQNGGGVYVQHCDPTLTRCAIADNSASQDGGGVYVDGSTSGGYPEFD
;
A
#
# COMPACT_ATOMS: atom_id res chain seq x y z
N TYR A 1 -10.53 20.41 4.01
CA TYR A 1 -10.23 18.96 4.07
C TYR A 1 -9.01 18.67 3.23
N LEU A 2 -8.39 17.48 3.35
CA LEU A 2 -7.20 17.15 2.53
C LEU A 2 -7.53 17.13 1.03
N GLN A 3 -8.73 16.68 0.64
CA GLN A 3 -9.20 16.71 -0.74
C GLN A 3 -9.19 18.12 -1.34
N ASP A 4 -9.60 19.13 -0.56
CA ASP A 4 -9.62 20.51 -1.05
C ASP A 4 -8.20 21.04 -1.28
N ALA A 5 -7.23 20.65 -0.44
CA ALA A 5 -5.83 21.01 -0.61
C ALA A 5 -5.22 20.32 -1.83
N LEU A 6 -5.53 19.04 -2.06
CA LEU A 6 -5.12 18.29 -3.25
C LEU A 6 -5.70 18.90 -4.53
N ALA A 7 -6.96 19.33 -4.50
CA ALA A 7 -7.61 19.98 -5.65
C ALA A 7 -7.02 21.36 -5.98
N ALA A 8 -6.41 22.03 -5.00
CA ALA A 8 -5.79 23.34 -5.17
C ALA A 8 -4.29 23.29 -5.49
N ALA A 9 -3.63 22.14 -5.26
CA ALA A 9 -2.19 22.01 -5.42
C ALA A 9 -1.76 21.93 -6.89
N SER A 10 -0.58 22.44 -7.15
CA SER A 10 0.12 22.40 -8.43
C SER A 10 1.47 21.71 -8.28
N SER A 11 2.04 21.28 -9.41
CA SER A 11 3.36 20.64 -9.44
C SER A 11 4.41 21.45 -8.65
N SER A 12 5.24 20.75 -7.88
CA SER A 12 6.25 21.29 -6.94
C SER A 12 5.72 21.86 -5.62
N ASP A 13 4.41 21.87 -5.39
CA ASP A 13 3.86 22.28 -4.09
C ASP A 13 4.22 21.28 -2.98
N GLU A 14 4.22 21.78 -1.74
CA GLU A 14 4.25 20.97 -0.53
C GLU A 14 2.93 21.13 0.23
N ILE A 15 2.25 20.01 0.50
CA ILE A 15 1.08 19.95 1.38
C ILE A 15 1.52 19.40 2.74
N ARG A 16 1.34 20.18 3.80
CA ARG A 16 1.56 19.75 5.20
C ARG A 16 0.24 19.39 5.85
N VAL A 17 0.16 18.18 6.36
CA VAL A 17 -1.08 17.62 6.91
C VAL A 17 -0.90 17.42 8.41
N ALA A 18 -1.80 18.04 9.17
CA ALA A 18 -1.87 17.92 10.61
C ALA A 18 -2.23 16.48 11.04
N GLN A 19 -2.03 16.18 12.31
CA GLN A 19 -2.52 14.96 12.94
C GLN A 19 -4.04 14.85 12.81
N GLY A 20 -4.55 13.62 12.74
CA GLY A 20 -5.97 13.33 12.65
C GLY A 20 -6.30 12.25 11.63
N ILE A 21 -7.59 11.93 11.55
CA ILE A 21 -8.13 10.93 10.61
C ILE A 21 -8.83 11.66 9.48
N TYR A 22 -8.37 11.42 8.25
CA TYR A 22 -8.88 12.00 7.02
C TYR A 22 -9.55 10.90 6.21
N ARG A 23 -10.78 11.15 5.76
CA ARG A 23 -11.52 10.26 4.86
C ARG A 23 -11.67 10.90 3.48
N PRO A 24 -11.53 10.14 2.40
CA PRO A 24 -11.52 10.71 1.05
C PRO A 24 -12.91 11.18 0.58
N ASP A 25 -13.99 10.78 1.25
CA ASP A 25 -15.35 11.21 0.94
C ASP A 25 -15.74 12.54 1.61
N GLN A 26 -14.78 13.24 2.23
CA GLN A 26 -14.96 14.53 2.89
C GLN A 26 -14.31 15.66 2.09
N GLY A 27 -15.04 16.77 1.91
CA GLY A 27 -14.55 17.91 1.14
C GLY A 27 -15.68 18.69 0.48
N ALA A 28 -15.33 19.83 -0.10
CA ALA A 28 -16.27 20.59 -0.91
C ALA A 28 -16.59 19.83 -2.21
N GLY A 29 -17.88 19.60 -2.48
CA GLY A 29 -18.33 18.92 -3.70
C GLY A 29 -18.13 17.40 -3.72
N ILE A 30 -17.75 16.80 -2.58
CA ILE A 30 -17.60 15.34 -2.45
C ILE A 30 -18.90 14.71 -1.92
N THR A 31 -19.28 13.57 -2.51
CA THR A 31 -20.43 12.78 -2.08
C THR A 31 -20.03 11.81 -0.96
N LEU A 32 -20.65 11.94 0.21
CA LEU A 32 -20.44 11.05 1.35
C LEU A 32 -20.80 9.59 1.02
N GLY A 33 -20.03 8.64 1.55
CA GLY A 33 -20.21 7.21 1.34
C GLY A 33 -19.89 6.73 -0.08
N ASN A 34 -19.30 7.57 -0.92
CA ASN A 34 -18.85 7.14 -2.23
C ASN A 34 -17.58 6.28 -2.11
N ARG A 35 -17.71 4.96 -2.27
CA ARG A 35 -16.58 4.00 -2.26
C ARG A 35 -15.50 4.29 -3.30
N GLY A 36 -15.82 5.03 -4.36
CA GLY A 36 -14.86 5.46 -5.37
C GLY A 36 -14.04 6.69 -4.95
N ALA A 37 -14.34 7.31 -3.81
CA ALA A 37 -13.56 8.43 -3.30
C ALA A 37 -12.18 7.94 -2.84
N THR A 38 -11.15 8.69 -3.23
CA THR A 38 -9.74 8.40 -2.98
C THR A 38 -8.98 9.72 -2.79
N PHE A 39 -7.90 9.72 -2.02
CA PHE A 39 -6.92 10.81 -2.07
C PHE A 39 -6.11 10.68 -3.36
N ARG A 40 -6.54 11.40 -4.39
CA ARG A 40 -5.82 11.43 -5.67
C ARG A 40 -4.58 12.29 -5.53
N LEU A 41 -3.42 11.67 -5.66
CA LEU A 41 -2.14 12.36 -5.65
C LEU A 41 -1.98 13.19 -6.93
N ILE A 42 -1.25 14.30 -6.80
CA ILE A 42 -0.94 15.22 -7.90
C ILE A 42 0.54 15.02 -8.25
N ASP A 43 0.84 14.99 -9.55
CA ASP A 43 2.20 14.74 -10.03
C ASP A 43 3.20 15.78 -9.52
N ASN A 44 4.36 15.32 -9.05
CA ASN A 44 5.45 16.13 -8.50
C ASN A 44 5.01 17.02 -7.31
N VAL A 45 4.00 16.58 -6.55
CA VAL A 45 3.62 17.21 -5.27
C VAL A 45 4.16 16.37 -4.11
N THR A 46 4.72 17.06 -3.11
CA THR A 46 5.13 16.43 -1.85
C THR A 46 4.05 16.61 -0.81
N ILE A 47 3.55 15.52 -0.25
CA ILE A 47 2.52 15.52 0.79
C ILE A 47 3.13 14.92 2.04
N ARG A 48 3.11 15.67 3.16
CA ARG A 48 3.75 15.28 4.42
C ARG A 48 2.76 15.29 5.57
N GLY A 49 2.59 14.12 6.20
CA GLY A 49 1.90 13.96 7.48
C GLY A 49 2.85 14.16 8.65
N GLY A 50 2.32 14.02 9.86
CA GLY A 50 3.13 14.10 11.08
C GLY A 50 3.22 15.49 11.70
N TYR A 51 2.35 16.44 11.33
CA TYR A 51 2.39 17.80 11.90
C TYR A 51 1.43 17.98 13.07
N ALA A 52 1.85 18.75 14.08
CA ALA A 52 1.05 19.01 15.27
C ALA A 52 -0.31 19.67 14.95
N GLY A 53 -0.33 20.61 14.01
CA GLY A 53 -1.55 21.24 13.52
C GLY A 53 -2.06 22.40 14.39
N PHE A 54 -3.17 22.99 13.94
CA PHE A 54 -3.77 24.16 14.58
C PHE A 54 -4.22 23.85 16.02
N GLY A 55 -3.90 24.75 16.95
CA GLY A 55 -4.21 24.61 18.38
C GLY A 55 -3.06 24.10 19.24
N GLU A 56 -2.01 23.55 18.63
CA GLU A 56 -0.79 23.15 19.33
C GLU A 56 0.17 24.34 19.53
N PRO A 57 1.05 24.32 20.57
CA PRO A 57 1.99 25.43 20.84
C PRO A 57 2.95 25.72 19.68
N VAL A 58 3.28 24.69 18.89
CA VAL A 58 4.10 24.79 17.68
C VAL A 58 3.40 24.00 16.57
N PRO A 59 2.44 24.62 15.84
CA PRO A 59 1.63 23.91 14.84
C PRO A 59 2.42 23.20 13.74
N ASP A 60 3.57 23.77 13.37
CA ASP A 60 4.48 23.22 12.34
C ASP A 60 5.49 22.21 12.90
N ALA A 61 5.44 21.85 14.19
CA ALA A 61 6.29 20.80 14.72
C ALA A 61 5.95 19.47 14.04
N ARG A 62 6.95 18.83 13.43
CA ARG A 62 6.80 17.55 12.75
C ARG A 62 7.40 16.40 13.55
N ASN A 63 6.59 15.38 13.83
CA ASN A 63 7.02 14.11 14.38
C ASN A 63 5.99 13.04 14.01
N VAL A 64 6.32 12.20 13.03
CA VAL A 64 5.43 11.16 12.47
C VAL A 64 4.95 10.13 13.49
N ALA A 65 5.71 9.89 14.55
CA ALA A 65 5.35 8.95 15.60
C ALA A 65 4.43 9.58 16.67
N ARG A 66 4.45 10.90 16.82
CA ARG A 66 3.65 11.62 17.82
C ARG A 66 2.36 12.20 17.25
N TYR A 67 2.44 12.75 16.05
CA TYR A 67 1.35 13.50 15.43
C TYR A 67 0.77 12.68 14.28
N GLU A 68 0.17 11.53 14.61
CA GLU A 68 -0.27 10.58 13.61
C GLU A 68 -1.28 11.20 12.64
N THR A 69 -0.98 11.08 11.34
CA THR A 69 -1.86 11.49 10.26
C THR A 69 -2.35 10.25 9.53
N VAL A 70 -3.65 9.97 9.63
CA VAL A 70 -4.27 8.77 9.08
C VAL A 70 -5.10 9.11 7.85
N LEU A 71 -4.80 8.47 6.72
CA LEU A 71 -5.67 8.38 5.55
C LEU A 71 -6.47 7.09 5.68
N SER A 72 -7.78 7.22 5.89
CA SER A 72 -8.66 6.08 6.17
C SER A 72 -9.69 5.89 5.06
N GLY A 73 -9.80 4.66 4.58
CA GLY A 73 -10.86 4.20 3.69
C GLY A 73 -12.14 3.76 4.40
N ASP A 74 -12.14 3.63 5.73
CA ASP A 74 -13.34 3.36 6.55
C ASP A 74 -14.19 4.64 6.64
N LEU A 75 -15.19 4.80 5.76
CA LEU A 75 -15.92 6.05 5.59
C LEU A 75 -16.99 6.21 6.69
N ALA A 76 -17.54 5.11 7.18
CA ALA A 76 -18.54 5.06 8.25
C ALA A 76 -17.92 5.08 9.65
N GLY A 77 -16.62 4.80 9.78
CA GLY A 77 -15.94 4.77 11.08
C GLY A 77 -16.32 3.56 11.94
N ASN A 78 -16.69 2.44 11.30
CA ASN A 78 -17.30 1.29 11.96
C ASN A 78 -16.56 -0.03 11.71
N ASP A 79 -15.37 0.03 11.12
CA ASP A 79 -14.55 -1.14 10.86
C ASP A 79 -14.24 -1.92 12.14
N THR A 80 -14.50 -3.22 12.12
CA THR A 80 -14.12 -4.14 13.18
C THR A 80 -12.64 -4.50 13.04
N GLU A 81 -11.91 -4.49 14.15
CA GLU A 81 -10.50 -4.91 14.16
C GLU A 81 -10.36 -6.37 13.75
N VAL A 82 -9.47 -6.63 12.80
CA VAL A 82 -9.18 -7.97 12.30
C VAL A 82 -7.78 -8.38 12.76
N SER A 83 -7.71 -9.41 13.61
CA SER A 83 -6.45 -9.93 14.16
C SER A 83 -5.63 -10.77 13.19
N ASP A 84 -6.25 -11.25 12.10
CA ASP A 84 -5.62 -12.06 11.06
C ASP A 84 -5.99 -11.51 9.69
N SER A 85 -5.00 -11.00 8.96
CA SER A 85 -5.21 -10.33 7.67
C SER A 85 -5.99 -11.18 6.67
N ARG A 86 -5.93 -12.52 6.77
CA ARG A 86 -6.68 -13.43 5.90
C ARG A 86 -8.19 -13.21 5.95
N ASN A 87 -8.70 -12.66 7.05
CA ASN A 87 -10.12 -12.40 7.25
C ASN A 87 -10.58 -11.03 6.72
N LEU A 88 -9.66 -10.13 6.32
CA LEU A 88 -10.02 -8.79 5.83
C LEU A 88 -10.92 -8.82 4.59
N LEU A 89 -10.69 -9.76 3.68
CA LEU A 89 -11.43 -9.85 2.42
C LEU A 89 -12.92 -10.18 2.60
N GLY A 90 -13.29 -10.75 3.74
CA GLY A 90 -14.66 -11.17 4.05
C GLY A 90 -15.29 -10.42 5.23
N GLU A 91 -14.63 -9.39 5.75
CA GLU A 91 -15.14 -8.67 6.92
C GLU A 91 -16.34 -7.77 6.49
N PRO A 92 -17.55 -7.93 7.11
CA PRO A 92 -18.75 -7.23 6.68
C PRO A 92 -18.82 -5.71 6.96
N SER A 93 -18.26 -5.23 8.07
CA SER A 93 -18.22 -3.79 8.39
C SER A 93 -17.48 -2.98 7.31
N ARG A 94 -16.52 -3.58 6.61
CA ARG A 94 -15.74 -2.94 5.53
C ARG A 94 -16.48 -2.76 4.20
N SER A 95 -17.76 -3.13 4.13
CA SER A 95 -18.53 -3.18 2.88
C SER A 95 -18.76 -1.80 2.24
N GLU A 96 -18.64 -0.75 3.03
CA GLU A 96 -18.79 0.64 2.63
C GLU A 96 -17.45 1.32 2.29
N ASN A 97 -16.33 0.74 2.72
CA ASN A 97 -15.03 1.40 2.62
C ASN A 97 -14.64 1.77 1.19
N SER A 98 -13.83 2.82 1.06
CA SER A 98 -13.16 3.16 -0.19
C SER A 98 -12.46 1.96 -0.80
N PHE A 99 -12.52 1.84 -2.13
CA PHE A 99 -11.80 0.78 -2.83
C PHE A 99 -10.28 0.92 -2.64
N SER A 100 -9.75 2.07 -3.05
CA SER A 100 -8.36 2.46 -2.82
C SER A 100 -8.36 3.73 -1.98
N VAL A 101 -7.59 3.76 -0.89
CA VAL A 101 -7.50 4.96 -0.05
C VAL A 101 -6.77 6.08 -0.78
N VAL A 102 -5.70 5.71 -1.51
CA VAL A 102 -4.85 6.62 -2.27
C VAL A 102 -4.71 6.12 -3.71
N THR A 103 -4.71 7.05 -4.67
CA THR A 103 -4.44 6.74 -6.08
C THR A 103 -3.41 7.70 -6.66
N GLY A 104 -2.44 7.18 -7.40
CA GLY A 104 -1.35 7.96 -8.00
C GLY A 104 -1.17 7.73 -9.50
N THR A 105 -2.24 7.33 -10.21
CA THR A 105 -2.18 6.77 -11.59
C THR A 105 -1.50 7.69 -12.61
N ASP A 106 -1.48 8.99 -12.36
CA ASP A 106 -0.86 9.99 -13.24
C ASP A 106 0.41 10.62 -12.61
N CYS A 107 0.98 9.99 -11.60
CA CYS A 107 2.19 10.45 -10.91
C CYS A 107 3.44 9.69 -11.38
N ASN A 108 4.60 10.31 -11.16
CA ASN A 108 5.91 9.68 -11.24
C ASN A 108 6.63 9.66 -9.87
N GLU A 109 7.90 9.23 -9.85
CA GLU A 109 8.74 9.06 -8.66
C GLU A 109 9.02 10.34 -7.86
N THR A 110 8.78 11.51 -8.47
CA THR A 110 8.88 12.81 -7.81
C THR A 110 7.69 13.13 -6.90
N THR A 111 6.56 12.43 -7.05
CA THR A 111 5.46 12.55 -6.10
C THR A 111 5.80 11.80 -4.83
N VAL A 112 5.75 12.49 -3.69
CA VAL A 112 6.13 11.95 -2.38
C VAL A 112 4.94 11.94 -1.45
N LEU A 113 4.69 10.80 -0.81
CA LEU A 113 3.80 10.67 0.33
C LEU A 113 4.62 10.25 1.55
N ASP A 114 4.75 11.15 2.53
CA ASP A 114 5.67 11.00 3.65
C ASP A 114 4.97 11.11 5.02
N GLY A 115 5.07 10.07 5.84
CA GLY A 115 4.64 10.11 7.24
C GLY A 115 3.15 9.90 7.47
N PHE A 116 2.52 9.03 6.68
CA PHE A 116 1.09 8.71 6.80
C PHE A 116 0.83 7.28 7.27
N THR A 117 -0.20 7.09 8.07
CA THR A 117 -0.87 5.79 8.19
C THR A 117 -1.94 5.69 7.09
N ILE A 118 -1.92 4.64 6.28
CA ILE A 118 -2.89 4.37 5.20
C ILE A 118 -3.62 3.08 5.54
N THR A 119 -4.93 3.16 5.78
CA THR A 119 -5.73 2.04 6.29
C THR A 119 -7.15 2.02 5.76
N GLY A 120 -7.85 0.89 5.93
CA GLY A 120 -9.28 0.80 5.65
C GLY A 120 -9.63 0.62 4.18
N GLY A 121 -8.66 0.48 3.27
CA GLY A 121 -8.95 0.23 1.86
C GLY A 121 -9.56 -1.15 1.62
N ASN A 122 -10.58 -1.25 0.75
CA ASN A 122 -11.26 -2.51 0.43
C ASN A 122 -11.59 -2.60 -1.07
N ALA A 123 -10.57 -2.80 -1.91
CA ALA A 123 -10.68 -2.89 -3.36
C ALA A 123 -11.33 -4.22 -3.80
N ASN A 124 -12.66 -4.32 -3.65
CA ASN A 124 -13.43 -5.55 -3.89
C ASN A 124 -14.55 -5.42 -4.93
N ALA A 125 -14.51 -4.40 -5.79
CA ALA A 125 -15.57 -4.19 -6.77
C ALA A 125 -15.51 -5.19 -7.93
N ALA A 126 -16.63 -5.34 -8.65
CA ALA A 126 -16.68 -6.15 -9.87
C ALA A 126 -15.83 -5.57 -11.02
N ARG A 127 -15.71 -4.24 -11.11
CA ARG A 127 -14.91 -3.54 -12.13
C ARG A 127 -13.42 -3.70 -11.88
N GLN A 128 -12.63 -3.94 -12.93
CA GLN A 128 -11.21 -4.28 -12.80
C GLN A 128 -10.39 -3.21 -12.08
N GLN A 129 -10.61 -1.93 -12.38
CA GLN A 129 -9.86 -0.82 -11.78
C GLN A 129 -9.99 -0.69 -10.25
N TYR A 130 -10.94 -1.40 -9.63
CA TYR A 130 -11.22 -1.36 -8.19
C TYR A 130 -10.93 -2.70 -7.50
N LYS A 131 -9.99 -3.49 -8.04
CA LYS A 131 -9.56 -4.78 -7.48
C LYS A 131 -8.09 -4.78 -7.04
N TYR A 132 -7.43 -3.64 -7.13
CA TYR A 132 -5.99 -3.50 -6.91
C TYR A 132 -5.75 -2.41 -5.88
N GLY A 133 -4.68 -2.53 -5.10
CA GLY A 133 -4.17 -1.44 -4.28
C GLY A 133 -5.19 -0.94 -3.26
N GLY A 134 -5.49 -1.75 -2.24
CA GLY A 134 -6.46 -1.35 -1.20
C GLY A 134 -5.99 -0.08 -0.49
N GLY A 135 -4.74 -0.06 -0.02
CA GLY A 135 -4.14 1.15 0.55
C GLY A 135 -3.81 2.17 -0.54
N LEU A 136 -2.99 1.77 -1.51
CA LEU A 136 -2.58 2.60 -2.62
C LEU A 136 -2.63 1.85 -3.95
N HIS A 137 -3.28 2.47 -4.94
CA HIS A 137 -3.35 1.95 -6.30
C HIS A 137 -2.62 2.84 -7.30
N ASP A 138 -1.70 2.17 -8.01
CA ASP A 138 -0.90 2.64 -9.13
C ASP A 138 -0.20 3.96 -8.83
N GLY A 139 0.91 3.88 -8.11
CA GLY A 139 1.69 5.06 -7.78
C GLY A 139 3.14 4.76 -8.02
N ASN A 140 3.68 5.20 -9.15
CA ASN A 140 5.11 5.42 -9.35
C ASN A 140 5.73 6.34 -8.27
N VAL A 141 5.01 6.62 -7.19
CA VAL A 141 5.28 7.55 -6.11
C VAL A 141 6.29 6.98 -5.13
N THR A 142 6.94 7.89 -4.41
CA THR A 142 7.80 7.55 -3.28
C THR A 142 6.98 7.57 -1.98
N LEU A 143 6.84 6.41 -1.34
CA LEU A 143 6.29 6.28 0.01
C LEU A 143 7.43 6.28 1.03
N SER A 144 7.42 7.25 1.95
CA SER A 144 8.47 7.42 2.95
C SER A 144 7.88 7.50 4.36
N HIS A 145 8.45 6.81 5.34
CA HIS A 145 7.95 6.84 6.73
C HIS A 145 6.44 6.51 6.86
N CYS A 146 5.90 5.70 5.96
CA CYS A 146 4.48 5.39 5.92
C CYS A 146 4.18 4.08 6.65
N ARG A 147 2.95 3.97 7.17
CA ARG A 147 2.37 2.75 7.74
C ARG A 147 1.19 2.32 6.87
N ILE A 148 1.38 1.32 6.02
CA ILE A 148 0.32 0.78 5.16
C ILE A 148 -0.26 -0.45 5.85
N VAL A 149 -1.44 -0.30 6.46
CA VAL A 149 -1.97 -1.28 7.41
C VAL A 149 -3.43 -1.62 7.17
N GLY A 150 -3.80 -2.90 7.31
CA GLY A 150 -5.21 -3.29 7.35
C GLY A 150 -5.97 -2.99 6.07
N ASN A 151 -5.31 -3.11 4.91
CA ASN A 151 -5.93 -2.88 3.61
C ASN A 151 -6.15 -4.20 2.87
N SER A 152 -7.20 -4.26 2.05
CA SER A 152 -7.55 -5.43 1.27
C SER A 152 -7.79 -5.10 -0.19
N ALA A 153 -7.37 -6.00 -1.07
CA ALA A 153 -7.64 -5.95 -2.49
C ALA A 153 -8.06 -7.32 -3.00
N TYR A 154 -9.13 -7.39 -3.78
CA TYR A 154 -9.64 -8.66 -4.30
C TYR A 154 -8.62 -9.33 -5.22
N TYR A 155 -7.83 -8.58 -5.99
CA TYR A 155 -6.85 -9.16 -6.91
C TYR A 155 -5.43 -8.99 -6.37
N ALA A 156 -4.82 -7.81 -6.43
CA ALA A 156 -3.42 -7.66 -6.07
C ALA A 156 -3.09 -6.42 -5.25
N GLY A 157 -2.04 -6.52 -4.43
CA GLY A 157 -1.52 -5.41 -3.64
C GLY A 157 -2.53 -4.96 -2.59
N GLY A 158 -2.74 -5.77 -1.56
CA GLY A 158 -3.67 -5.42 -0.48
C GLY A 158 -3.30 -4.08 0.14
N GLY A 159 -2.01 -3.91 0.44
CA GLY A 159 -1.43 -2.63 0.82
C GLY A 159 -1.20 -1.72 -0.39
N VAL A 160 -0.26 -2.08 -1.25
CA VAL A 160 0.14 -1.29 -2.43
C VAL A 160 0.18 -2.16 -3.67
N ALA A 161 -0.46 -1.69 -4.74
CA ALA A 161 -0.25 -2.19 -6.09
C ALA A 161 0.40 -1.09 -6.92
N CYS A 162 1.58 -1.36 -7.49
CA CYS A 162 2.30 -0.47 -8.38
C CYS A 162 2.58 -1.18 -9.71
N TYR A 163 2.51 -0.43 -10.81
CA TYR A 163 2.76 -0.93 -12.17
C TYR A 163 3.92 -0.20 -12.87
N GLY A 164 4.72 0.55 -12.11
CA GLY A 164 5.95 1.17 -12.60
C GLY A 164 6.93 1.46 -11.46
N ALA A 165 7.68 2.56 -11.53
CA ALA A 165 8.88 2.82 -10.73
C ALA A 165 8.62 3.24 -9.26
N GLY A 166 7.64 2.62 -8.60
CA GLY A 166 7.28 2.92 -7.21
C GLY A 166 8.41 2.59 -6.22
N THR A 167 8.61 3.48 -5.24
CA THR A 167 9.60 3.31 -4.17
C THR A 167 8.92 3.32 -2.81
N VAL A 168 9.26 2.37 -1.96
CA VAL A 168 8.87 2.32 -0.55
C VAL A 168 10.11 2.34 0.32
N THR A 169 10.28 3.39 1.13
CA THR A 169 11.44 3.57 2.00
C THR A 169 11.02 3.85 3.44
N ASP A 170 11.78 3.32 4.39
CA ASP A 170 11.64 3.59 5.83
C ASP A 170 10.20 3.39 6.34
N SER A 171 9.49 2.43 5.74
CA SER A 171 8.04 2.26 5.90
C SER A 171 7.69 0.89 6.49
N THR A 172 6.49 0.78 7.03
CA THR A 172 5.92 -0.48 7.52
C THR A 172 4.69 -0.85 6.71
N ILE A 173 4.67 -2.06 6.17
CA ILE A 173 3.56 -2.64 5.42
C ILE A 173 3.08 -3.85 6.21
N SER A 174 1.90 -3.78 6.80
CA SER A 174 1.47 -4.83 7.72
C SER A 174 -0.01 -5.16 7.73
N GLY A 175 -0.35 -6.43 7.93
CA GLY A 175 -1.75 -6.81 8.10
C GLY A 175 -2.60 -6.56 6.86
N ASN A 176 -2.03 -6.60 5.66
CA ASN A 176 -2.77 -6.39 4.41
C ASN A 176 -3.08 -7.73 3.71
N ALA A 177 -4.11 -7.74 2.87
CA ALA A 177 -4.59 -8.98 2.24
C ALA A 177 -4.97 -8.83 0.76
N ALA A 178 -4.56 -9.80 -0.06
CA ALA A 178 -4.97 -9.89 -1.46
C ALA A 178 -4.94 -11.33 -2.00
N ARG A 179 -5.20 -11.54 -3.29
CA ARG A 179 -4.95 -12.83 -3.97
C ARG A 179 -3.49 -12.97 -4.40
N PHE A 180 -2.86 -11.86 -4.79
CA PHE A 180 -1.44 -11.71 -5.13
C PHE A 180 -0.83 -10.56 -4.33
N GLY A 181 0.33 -10.75 -3.69
CA GLY A 181 1.01 -9.63 -3.02
C GLY A 181 0.17 -9.04 -1.90
N GLY A 182 0.04 -9.76 -0.78
CA GLY A 182 -0.81 -9.31 0.34
C GLY A 182 -0.45 -7.91 0.82
N GLY A 183 0.86 -7.66 1.00
CA GLY A 183 1.39 -6.33 1.31
C GLY A 183 1.65 -5.51 0.05
N LEU A 184 2.58 -5.97 -0.78
CA LEU A 184 3.12 -5.25 -1.92
C LEU A 184 3.02 -6.09 -3.20
N TYR A 185 2.64 -5.44 -4.29
CA TYR A 185 2.60 -6.02 -5.63
C TYR A 185 3.22 -5.05 -6.63
N GLY A 186 4.25 -5.50 -7.36
CA GLY A 186 4.86 -4.73 -8.45
C GLY A 186 5.62 -3.47 -8.02
N VAL A 187 6.14 -3.42 -6.79
CA VAL A 187 6.96 -2.29 -6.32
C VAL A 187 8.43 -2.54 -6.64
N ASP A 188 9.07 -1.59 -7.34
CA ASP A 188 10.44 -1.72 -7.83
C ASP A 188 11.50 -1.55 -6.75
N ARG A 189 11.31 -0.64 -5.80
CA ARG A 189 12.33 -0.37 -4.77
C ARG A 189 11.73 -0.43 -3.38
N ILE A 190 12.23 -1.35 -2.55
CA ILE A 190 11.79 -1.49 -1.16
C ILE A 190 13.03 -1.42 -0.27
N ILE A 191 13.14 -0.35 0.52
CA ILE A 191 14.38 0.03 1.20
C ILE A 191 14.08 0.28 2.68
N ASN A 192 14.93 -0.21 3.60
CA ASN A 192 14.83 0.06 5.04
C ASN A 192 13.43 -0.18 5.64
N SER A 193 12.68 -1.11 5.08
CA SER A 193 11.25 -1.25 5.36
C SER A 193 10.92 -2.59 6.01
N THR A 194 9.79 -2.62 6.71
CA THR A 194 9.27 -3.85 7.33
C THR A 194 8.00 -4.28 6.61
N VAL A 195 7.97 -5.50 6.10
CA VAL A 195 6.80 -6.13 5.48
C VAL A 195 6.38 -7.30 6.35
N THR A 196 5.29 -7.17 7.11
CA THR A 196 4.94 -8.16 8.14
C THR A 196 3.47 -8.47 8.31
N GLY A 197 3.13 -9.74 8.56
CA GLY A 197 1.74 -10.11 8.87
C GLY A 197 0.78 -9.91 7.70
N ASN A 198 1.26 -9.90 6.46
CA ASN A 198 0.41 -9.78 5.27
C ASN A 198 0.05 -11.17 4.73
N SER A 199 -1.05 -11.27 4.00
CA SER A 199 -1.54 -12.56 3.50
C SER A 199 -1.99 -12.54 2.04
N ALA A 200 -1.62 -13.59 1.29
CA ALA A 200 -2.14 -13.84 -0.05
C ALA A 200 -2.95 -15.14 -0.09
N ASN A 201 -4.22 -15.08 -0.50
CA ASN A 201 -5.13 -16.22 -0.39
C ASN A 201 -5.28 -17.06 -1.67
N GLN A 202 -4.51 -16.81 -2.74
CA GLN A 202 -4.62 -17.66 -3.93
C GLN A 202 -3.39 -17.90 -4.79
N TYR A 203 -2.46 -16.96 -4.98
CA TYR A 203 -1.39 -17.17 -5.98
C TYR A 203 0.03 -16.91 -5.48
N GLY A 204 0.18 -16.39 -4.26
CA GLY A 204 1.47 -16.25 -3.59
C GLY A 204 1.84 -14.82 -3.21
N GLY A 205 3.03 -14.67 -2.65
CA GLY A 205 3.59 -13.38 -2.24
C GLY A 205 2.82 -12.82 -1.05
N GLY A 206 2.72 -13.59 0.04
CA GLY A 206 2.01 -13.15 1.24
C GLY A 206 2.44 -11.75 1.67
N GLY A 207 3.75 -11.50 1.66
CA GLY A 207 4.34 -10.17 1.84
C GLY A 207 4.45 -9.40 0.53
N ILE A 208 5.32 -9.87 -0.37
CA ILE A 208 5.74 -9.17 -1.59
C ILE A 208 5.55 -10.09 -2.80
N TYR A 209 4.99 -9.54 -3.87
CA TYR A 209 4.93 -10.17 -5.19
C TYR A 209 5.70 -9.31 -6.20
N ILE A 210 6.74 -9.88 -6.80
CA ILE A 210 7.68 -9.21 -7.70
C ILE A 210 7.44 -9.67 -9.15
N LEU A 211 7.43 -8.70 -10.08
CA LEU A 211 7.12 -8.91 -11.50
C LEU A 211 8.23 -8.45 -12.47
N GLY A 212 9.25 -7.74 -12.00
CA GLY A 212 10.24 -7.08 -12.87
C GLY A 212 11.67 -7.32 -12.41
N ASP A 213 12.59 -7.41 -13.38
CA ASP A 213 14.02 -7.68 -13.19
C ASP A 213 14.73 -6.59 -12.37
N ASP A 214 14.29 -5.34 -12.49
CA ASP A 214 14.91 -4.20 -11.81
C ASP A 214 14.45 -4.03 -10.35
N CYS A 215 13.64 -4.97 -9.84
CA CYS A 215 13.18 -4.90 -8.46
C CYS A 215 14.34 -5.11 -7.46
N THR A 216 14.48 -4.16 -6.54
CA THR A 216 15.49 -4.17 -5.48
C THR A 216 14.85 -4.11 -4.10
N VAL A 217 15.20 -5.07 -3.25
CA VAL A 217 14.78 -5.11 -1.84
C VAL A 217 16.04 -5.04 -0.97
N THR A 218 16.20 -3.95 -0.23
CA THR A 218 17.44 -3.66 0.49
C THR A 218 17.19 -3.31 1.95
N ASN A 219 17.91 -3.98 2.86
CA ASN A 219 17.85 -3.70 4.29
C ASN A 219 16.43 -3.82 4.87
N CYS A 220 15.69 -4.83 4.41
CA CYS A 220 14.29 -5.02 4.79
C CYS A 220 14.10 -6.19 5.74
N ARG A 221 13.10 -6.10 6.61
CA ARG A 221 12.59 -7.22 7.38
C ARG A 221 11.29 -7.72 6.75
N ILE A 222 11.25 -8.99 6.36
CA ILE A 222 10.08 -9.63 5.75
C ILE A 222 9.69 -10.80 6.66
N SER A 223 8.62 -10.67 7.44
CA SER A 223 8.27 -11.68 8.44
C SER A 223 6.81 -11.93 8.69
N ASN A 224 6.42 -13.10 9.20
CA ASN A 224 5.03 -13.41 9.54
C ASN A 224 4.04 -13.26 8.39
N ASN A 225 4.51 -13.25 7.14
CA ASN A 225 3.64 -13.19 5.99
C ASN A 225 3.22 -14.61 5.59
N SER A 226 2.00 -14.75 5.07
CA SER A 226 1.43 -16.06 4.78
C SER A 226 0.78 -16.16 3.41
N THR A 227 0.81 -17.35 2.82
CA THR A 227 0.02 -17.65 1.62
C THR A 227 -0.41 -19.10 1.56
N VAL A 228 -1.52 -19.36 0.87
CA VAL A 228 -2.00 -20.72 0.60
C VAL A 228 -1.35 -21.37 -0.63
N GLN A 229 -0.48 -20.66 -1.35
CA GLN A 229 0.35 -21.21 -2.43
C GLN A 229 1.83 -21.07 -2.08
N ASN A 230 2.62 -20.47 -2.96
CA ASN A 230 4.06 -20.33 -2.87
C ASN A 230 4.49 -18.93 -2.44
N GLY A 231 5.69 -18.81 -1.85
CA GLY A 231 6.29 -17.50 -1.57
C GLY A 231 5.58 -16.76 -0.44
N GLY A 232 5.61 -17.33 0.78
CA GLY A 232 4.96 -16.73 1.94
C GLY A 232 5.45 -15.31 2.23
N GLY A 233 6.78 -15.12 2.23
CA GLY A 233 7.42 -13.82 2.32
C GLY A 233 7.44 -13.11 0.96
N VAL A 234 8.15 -13.69 0.00
CA VAL A 234 8.38 -13.14 -1.34
C VAL A 234 8.04 -14.17 -2.41
N TYR A 235 7.27 -13.76 -3.39
CA TYR A 235 7.10 -14.47 -4.66
C TYR A 235 7.74 -13.66 -5.77
N VAL A 236 8.58 -14.32 -6.58
CA VAL A 236 9.23 -13.72 -7.74
C VAL A 236 8.67 -14.39 -8.99
N GLN A 237 8.06 -13.61 -9.88
CA GLN A 237 7.49 -14.11 -11.12
C GLN A 237 8.39 -13.74 -12.30
N HIS A 238 9.00 -14.74 -12.94
CA HIS A 238 9.69 -14.60 -14.23
C HIS A 238 10.71 -13.45 -14.30
N CYS A 239 11.41 -13.18 -13.20
CA CYS A 239 12.40 -12.12 -13.12
C CYS A 239 13.52 -12.45 -12.12
N ASP A 240 14.59 -11.65 -12.15
CA ASP A 240 15.80 -11.82 -11.32
C ASP A 240 16.04 -10.63 -10.35
N PRO A 241 15.23 -10.47 -9.29
CA PRO A 241 15.34 -9.33 -8.38
C PRO A 241 16.56 -9.42 -7.47
N THR A 242 17.02 -8.25 -7.01
CA THR A 242 18.13 -8.16 -6.06
C THR A 242 17.63 -7.98 -4.63
N LEU A 243 17.85 -9.00 -3.78
CA LEU A 243 17.57 -8.95 -2.35
C LEU A 243 18.89 -8.83 -1.57
N THR A 244 19.12 -7.70 -0.89
CA THR A 244 20.39 -7.40 -0.20
C THR A 244 20.16 -7.01 1.25
N ARG A 245 20.86 -7.66 2.19
CA ARG A 245 20.77 -7.39 3.64
C ARG A 245 19.33 -7.52 4.19
N CYS A 246 18.55 -8.44 3.64
CA CYS A 246 17.18 -8.68 4.09
C CYS A 246 17.12 -9.80 5.13
N ALA A 247 16.31 -9.60 6.17
CA ALA A 247 15.95 -10.65 7.13
C ALA A 247 14.58 -11.22 6.76
N ILE A 248 14.55 -12.47 6.28
CA ILE A 248 13.34 -13.16 5.84
C ILE A 248 13.08 -14.33 6.81
N ALA A 249 12.09 -14.18 7.69
CA ALA A 249 11.86 -15.11 8.80
C ALA A 249 10.37 -15.31 9.09
N ASP A 250 9.98 -16.46 9.64
CA ASP A 250 8.61 -16.73 10.12
C ASP A 250 7.51 -16.54 9.06
N ASN A 251 7.86 -16.67 7.78
CA ASN A 251 6.89 -16.62 6.69
C ASN A 251 6.42 -18.04 6.34
N SER A 252 5.15 -18.18 5.94
CA SER A 252 4.50 -19.46 5.71
C SER A 252 3.86 -19.57 4.34
N ALA A 253 4.03 -20.72 3.69
CA ALA A 253 3.44 -21.07 2.41
C ALA A 253 2.86 -22.49 2.56
N SER A 254 1.61 -22.71 2.11
CA SER A 254 1.02 -24.07 2.14
C SER A 254 1.61 -25.01 1.07
N GLN A 255 2.26 -24.46 0.04
CA GLN A 255 3.01 -25.21 -0.95
C GLN A 255 4.52 -24.99 -0.73
N ASP A 256 5.18 -24.20 -1.58
CA ASP A 256 6.63 -24.05 -1.59
C ASP A 256 7.12 -22.65 -1.19
N GLY A 257 8.35 -22.57 -0.67
CA GLY A 257 9.02 -21.29 -0.44
C GLY A 257 8.35 -20.42 0.62
N GLY A 258 8.27 -20.91 1.87
CA GLY A 258 7.74 -20.13 3.00
C GLY A 258 8.37 -18.73 3.10
N GLY A 259 9.71 -18.65 2.96
CA GLY A 259 10.44 -17.38 2.86
C GLY A 259 10.36 -16.75 1.46
N VAL A 260 10.97 -17.40 0.48
CA VAL A 260 11.06 -16.92 -0.92
C VAL A 260 10.73 -18.07 -1.86
N TYR A 261 9.94 -17.79 -2.89
CA TYR A 261 9.72 -18.67 -4.03
C TYR A 261 10.04 -17.92 -5.33
N VAL A 262 10.76 -18.58 -6.23
CA VAL A 262 11.10 -18.03 -7.55
C VAL A 262 10.45 -18.89 -8.62
N ASP A 263 9.46 -18.33 -9.30
CA ASP A 263 8.77 -18.95 -10.41
C ASP A 263 9.55 -18.70 -11.70
N GLY A 264 10.50 -19.60 -11.96
CA GLY A 264 11.29 -19.75 -13.20
C GLY A 264 11.67 -18.44 -13.91
N SER A 265 12.95 -18.04 -13.81
CA SER A 265 13.54 -16.96 -14.61
C SER A 265 13.40 -17.25 -16.11
N THR A 266 12.67 -16.42 -16.86
CA THR A 266 12.78 -16.41 -18.31
C THR A 266 14.08 -15.69 -18.67
N SER A 267 15.16 -16.45 -18.86
CA SER A 267 16.20 -16.01 -19.81
C SER A 267 15.67 -16.08 -21.26
N GLY A 268 14.43 -15.67 -21.53
CA GLY A 268 13.79 -15.79 -22.82
C GLY A 268 12.27 -15.53 -22.81
N GLY A 269 11.88 -14.37 -23.35
CA GLY A 269 10.57 -14.11 -23.95
C GLY A 269 9.40 -14.00 -22.99
N TYR A 270 8.93 -12.76 -22.78
CA TYR A 270 7.61 -12.48 -22.20
C TYR A 270 6.51 -13.23 -22.97
N PRO A 271 5.55 -13.90 -22.30
CA PRO A 271 4.29 -14.21 -22.93
C PRO A 271 3.46 -12.92 -23.00
N GLU A 272 3.25 -12.42 -24.22
CA GLU A 272 2.20 -11.43 -24.50
C GLU A 272 0.85 -12.06 -24.13
N PHE A 273 0.10 -11.43 -23.22
CA PHE A 273 -1.31 -11.73 -23.04
C PHE A 273 -2.11 -10.72 -23.87
N ASP A 274 -2.72 -11.20 -24.96
CA ASP A 274 -3.80 -10.52 -25.71
C ASP A 274 -5.04 -10.27 -24.82
#